data_AF-A0A347AF15-F1
#
_entry.id   AF-A0A347AF15-F1
#
_cell.length_a   1.000
_cell.length_b   1.000
_cell.length_c   1.000
_cell.angle_alpha   90.00
_cell.angle_beta   90.00
_cell.angle_gamma   90.00
#
_symmetry.space_group_name_H-M   'P 1'
#
loop_
_entity.id
_entity.type
_entity.pdbx_description
1 polymer ?
#
loop_
_entity_poly.entity_id
_entity_poly.type
_entity_poly.pdbx_seq_one_letter_code
_entity_poly.pdbx_strand_id
1 'polypeptide(L)'
;MGIIWHLPVLLVGSYVGGTPLWWTLPIFIAGTITASFIYSWLTIKSKSLWPAVLLHASDNYFTQHLFEPLATGNLVPWLLGEGGILVLAIVVIFALTFWMLKYRLLDLTINRQN
;
A
#
# COMPACT_ATOMS: atom_id res chain seq x y z
N MET A 1 -10.21 1.85 1.36
CA MET A 1 -9.70 2.26 2.68
C MET A 1 -9.07 3.64 2.51
N GLY A 2 -9.64 4.68 3.12
CA GLY A 2 -9.25 6.07 2.86
C GLY A 2 -8.38 6.64 3.99
N ILE A 3 -7.60 7.67 3.67
CA ILE A 3 -6.71 8.41 4.59
C ILE A 3 -7.43 8.82 5.88
N ILE A 4 -8.71 9.19 5.78
CA ILE A 4 -9.55 9.61 6.91
C ILE A 4 -9.65 8.52 7.99
N TRP A 5 -9.63 7.24 7.61
CA TRP A 5 -9.71 6.12 8.55
C TRP A 5 -8.40 5.89 9.31
N HIS A 6 -7.26 6.27 8.72
CA HIS A 6 -5.95 6.12 9.34
C HIS A 6 -5.56 7.34 10.20
N LEU A 7 -6.22 8.49 10.04
CA LEU A 7 -5.91 9.70 10.81
C LEU A 7 -5.92 9.47 12.34
N PRO A 8 -6.89 8.78 12.96
CA PRO A 8 -6.84 8.53 14.39
C PRO A 8 -5.62 7.71 14.82
N VAL A 9 -5.24 6.69 14.04
CA VAL A 9 -4.10 5.81 14.35
C VAL A 9 -2.76 6.52 14.14
N LEU A 10 -2.67 7.38 13.11
CA LEU A 10 -1.50 8.21 12.84
C LEU A 10 -1.29 9.30 13.90
N LEU A 11 -2.37 9.87 14.44
CA LEU A 11 -2.33 10.98 15.40
C LEU A 11 -2.22 10.52 16.87
N VAL A 12 -2.72 9.33 17.22
CA VAL A 12 -2.72 8.82 18.62
C VAL A 12 -1.40 8.12 19.01
N GLY A 13 -0.45 7.94 18.07
CA GLY A 13 0.96 7.82 18.45
C GLY A 13 1.58 6.42 18.49
N SER A 14 1.11 5.46 17.68
CA SER A 14 1.79 4.15 17.51
C SER A 14 2.40 3.91 16.11
N TYR A 15 2.20 4.84 15.17
CA TYR A 15 2.73 4.75 13.79
C TYR A 15 3.91 5.70 13.50
N VAL A 16 4.30 6.50 14.50
CA VAL A 16 5.45 7.41 14.42
C VAL A 16 6.69 6.61 14.80
N GLY A 17 7.02 5.62 13.96
CA GLY A 17 8.15 4.72 14.13
C GLY A 17 9.48 5.44 13.92
N GLY A 18 9.81 6.41 14.77
CA GLY A 18 11.10 7.11 14.78
C GLY A 18 11.27 8.27 13.80
N THR A 19 10.24 8.65 13.02
CA THR A 19 10.27 9.78 12.06
C THR A 19 9.24 10.86 12.38
N PRO A 20 9.49 12.15 12.08
CA PRO A 20 8.52 13.23 12.31
C PRO A 20 7.24 13.06 11.48
N LEU A 21 6.11 13.54 12.00
CA LEU A 21 4.80 13.42 11.33
C LEU A 21 4.77 14.07 9.93
N TRP A 22 5.49 15.19 9.73
CA TRP A 22 5.55 15.86 8.43
C TRP A 22 6.24 15.02 7.35
N TRP A 23 7.05 14.03 7.74
CA TRP A 23 7.69 13.07 6.85
C TRP A 23 6.77 11.87 6.57
N THR A 24 6.27 11.24 7.63
CA THR A 24 5.46 10.02 7.53
C THR A 24 4.13 10.26 6.85
N LEU A 25 3.47 11.39 7.12
CA LEU A 25 2.11 11.66 6.65
C LEU A 25 2.01 11.74 5.12
N PRO A 26 2.84 12.52 4.39
CA PRO A 26 2.83 12.51 2.93
C PRO A 26 3.14 11.16 2.31
N ILE A 27 4.10 10.41 2.89
CA ILE A 27 4.50 9.08 2.40
C ILE A 27 3.34 8.11 2.54
N PHE A 28 2.69 8.08 3.70
CA PHE A 28 1.54 7.23 3.96
C PHE A 28 0.35 7.56 3.03
N ILE A 29 0.08 8.85 2.81
CA ILE A 29 -0.95 9.33 1.88
C ILE A 29 -0.65 8.84 0.45
N ALA A 30 0.58 9.03 -0.02
CA ALA A 30 1.00 8.58 -1.34
C ALA A 30 0.93 7.05 -1.47
N GLY A 31 1.33 6.32 -0.43
CA GLY A 31 1.25 4.85 -0.36
C GLY A 31 -0.20 4.37 -0.47
N THR A 32 -1.12 4.99 0.27
CA THR A 32 -2.55 4.64 0.24
C THR A 32 -3.16 4.88 -1.15
N ILE A 33 -2.84 6.01 -1.79
CA ILE A 33 -3.33 6.33 -3.14
C ILE A 33 -2.79 5.34 -4.16
N THR A 34 -1.49 5.04 -4.11
CA THR A 34 -0.85 4.14 -5.07
C THR A 34 -1.31 2.69 -4.90
N ALA A 35 -1.45 2.20 -3.66
CA ALA A 35 -1.99 0.89 -3.35
C ALA A 35 -3.44 0.70 -3.87
N SER A 36 -4.24 1.78 -3.95
CA SER A 36 -5.61 1.72 -4.45
C SER A 36 -5.71 1.20 -5.90
N PHE A 37 -4.71 1.44 -6.74
CA PHE A 37 -4.66 0.92 -8.11
C PHE A 37 -4.52 -0.61 -8.13
N ILE A 38 -3.67 -1.15 -7.25
CA ILE A 38 -3.44 -2.58 -7.11
C ILE A 38 -4.73 -3.26 -6.59
N TYR A 39 -5.30 -2.72 -5.52
CA TYR A 39 -6.54 -3.25 -4.92
C TYR A 39 -7.72 -3.21 -5.89
N SER A 40 -7.87 -2.12 -6.64
CA SER A 40 -8.93 -1.99 -7.64
C SER A 40 -8.77 -3.02 -8.75
N TRP A 41 -7.55 -3.19 -9.28
CA TRP A 41 -7.29 -4.18 -10.31
C TRP A 41 -7.60 -5.61 -9.84
N LEU A 42 -7.11 -5.98 -8.65
CA LEU A 42 -7.36 -7.31 -8.06
C LEU A 42 -8.85 -7.57 -7.83
N THR A 43 -9.57 -6.57 -7.33
CA THR A 43 -11.01 -6.67 -7.06
C THR A 43 -11.80 -6.83 -8.36
N ILE A 44 -11.50 -6.02 -9.39
CA ILE A 44 -12.19 -6.09 -10.68
C ILE A 44 -11.90 -7.43 -11.37
N LYS A 45 -10.63 -7.86 -11.39
CA LYS A 45 -10.22 -9.10 -12.05
C LYS A 45 -10.84 -10.34 -11.40
N SER A 46 -10.83 -10.39 -10.07
CA SER A 46 -11.32 -11.56 -9.30
C SER A 46 -12.82 -11.53 -9.00
N LYS A 47 -13.48 -10.38 -9.17
CA LYS A 47 -14.86 -10.12 -8.74
C LYS A 47 -15.07 -10.40 -7.23
N SER A 48 -14.02 -10.22 -6.43
CA SER A 48 -14.01 -10.49 -5.00
C SER A 48 -13.13 -9.46 -4.30
N LEU A 49 -13.51 -9.06 -3.08
CA LEU A 49 -12.70 -8.18 -2.25
C LEU A 49 -11.56 -8.92 -1.54
N TRP A 50 -11.69 -10.24 -1.37
CA TRP A 50 -10.75 -11.05 -0.59
C TRP A 50 -9.29 -10.98 -1.05
N PRO A 51 -8.96 -10.97 -2.36
CA PRO A 51 -7.58 -10.83 -2.79
C PRO A 51 -6.94 -9.50 -2.36
N ALA A 52 -7.70 -8.39 -2.42
CA ALA A 52 -7.21 -7.09 -1.96
C ALA A 52 -7.07 -7.05 -0.43
N VAL A 53 -8.02 -7.64 0.31
CA VAL A 53 -7.98 -7.74 1.78
C VAL A 53 -6.77 -8.55 2.24
N LEU A 54 -6.52 -9.71 1.62
CA LEU A 54 -5.39 -10.56 1.96
C LEU A 54 -4.05 -9.89 1.63
N LEU A 55 -3.96 -9.20 0.49
CA LEU A 55 -2.76 -8.44 0.14
C LEU A 55 -2.49 -7.34 1.16
N HIS A 56 -3.49 -6.53 1.50
CA HIS A 56 -3.35 -5.46 2.50
C HIS A 56 -2.95 -6.01 3.88
N ALA A 57 -3.59 -7.10 4.33
CA ALA A 57 -3.22 -7.73 5.60
C ALA A 57 -1.79 -8.30 5.58
N SER A 58 -1.37 -8.87 4.44
CA SER A 58 -0.02 -9.39 4.27
C SER A 58 1.01 -8.28 4.29
N ASP A 59 0.76 -7.18 3.59
CA ASP A 59 1.63 -6.00 3.54
C ASP A 59 1.89 -5.42 4.93
N ASN A 60 0.82 -5.24 5.72
CA ASN A 60 0.93 -4.79 7.11
C ASN A 60 1.73 -5.78 7.96
N TYR A 61 1.42 -7.08 7.85
CA TYR A 61 2.10 -8.10 8.64
C TYR A 61 3.60 -8.18 8.33
N PHE A 62 3.96 -8.22 7.05
CA PHE A 62 5.36 -8.31 6.65
C PHE A 62 6.13 -7.04 7.02
N THR A 63 5.53 -5.87 6.86
CA THR A 63 6.20 -4.61 7.22
C THR A 63 6.43 -4.53 8.73
N GLN A 64 5.38 -4.70 9.54
CA GLN A 64 5.42 -4.48 11.00
C GLN A 64 6.07 -5.61 11.78
N HIS A 65 5.87 -6.86 11.36
CA HIS A 65 6.29 -8.03 12.13
C HIS A 65 7.47 -8.80 11.54
N LEU A 66 7.89 -8.49 10.30
CA LEU A 66 9.04 -9.13 9.69
C LEU A 66 10.15 -8.13 9.35
N PHE A 67 9.88 -7.14 8.50
CA PHE A 67 10.92 -6.26 7.98
C PHE A 67 11.42 -5.23 9.00
N GLU A 68 10.52 -4.53 9.70
CA GLU A 68 10.92 -3.57 10.73
C GLU A 68 11.75 -4.22 11.86
N PRO A 69 11.35 -5.37 12.45
CA PRO A 69 12.12 -5.98 13.55
C PRO A 69 13.46 -6.57 13.13
N LEU A 70 13.60 -6.99 11.87
CA LEU A 70 14.83 -7.59 11.34
C LEU A 70 15.85 -6.54 10.85
N ALA A 71 15.41 -5.31 10.60
CA ALA A 71 16.27 -4.26 10.08
C ALA A 71 17.02 -3.55 11.21
N THR A 72 18.33 -3.34 11.01
CA THR A 72 19.20 -2.66 11.99
C THR A 72 19.77 -1.37 11.40
N GLY A 73 19.84 -0.32 12.22
CA GLY A 73 20.52 0.93 11.88
C GLY A 73 19.64 2.17 12.00
N ASN A 74 20.27 3.34 12.05
CA ASN A 74 19.60 4.60 12.37
C ASN A 74 18.66 5.10 11.26
N LEU A 75 18.81 4.56 10.04
CA LEU A 75 17.98 4.94 8.88
C LEU A 75 16.71 4.10 8.74
N VAL A 76 16.56 3.02 9.51
CA VAL A 76 15.41 2.10 9.41
C VAL A 76 14.06 2.83 9.46
N PRO A 77 13.81 3.76 10.42
CA PRO A 77 12.60 4.60 10.47
C PRO A 77 12.23 5.37 9.18
N TRP A 78 13.22 5.70 8.36
CA TRP A 78 13.09 6.53 7.16
C TRP A 78 12.92 5.68 5.89
N LEU A 79 13.41 4.44 5.93
CA LEU A 79 13.48 3.54 4.79
C LEU A 79 12.34 2.52 4.79
N LEU A 80 12.02 1.99 5.96
CA LEU A 80 11.05 0.92 6.15
C LEU A 80 9.84 1.42 6.93
N GLY A 81 8.82 0.57 6.99
CA GLY A 81 7.60 0.91 7.67
C GLY A 81 6.71 1.85 6.88
N GLU A 82 5.77 2.41 7.61
CA GLU A 82 4.64 3.18 7.08
C GLU A 82 5.03 4.60 6.68
N GLY A 83 6.18 5.08 7.22
CA GLY A 83 6.89 6.28 6.77
C GLY A 83 8.11 5.97 5.89
N GLY A 84 8.25 4.72 5.45
CA GLY A 84 9.42 4.24 4.73
C GLY A 84 9.40 4.60 3.24
N ILE A 85 10.42 5.34 2.78
CA ILE A 85 10.50 5.73 1.37
C ILE A 85 10.71 4.53 0.43
N LEU A 86 11.36 3.45 0.90
CA LEU A 86 11.58 2.25 0.08
C LEU A 86 10.27 1.49 -0.11
N VAL A 87 9.45 1.39 0.93
CA VAL A 87 8.13 0.75 0.86
C VAL A 87 7.26 1.51 -0.15
N LEU A 88 7.23 2.85 -0.06
CA LEU A 88 6.50 3.68 -1.04
C LEU A 88 7.00 3.46 -2.47
N ALA A 89 8.31 3.43 -2.70
CA ALA A 89 8.87 3.21 -4.03
C ALA A 89 8.44 1.87 -4.64
N ILE A 90 8.44 0.80 -3.83
CA ILE A 90 7.99 -0.53 -4.25
C ILE A 90 6.50 -0.50 -4.61
N VAL A 91 5.65 0.08 -3.76
CA VAL A 91 4.21 0.19 -4.01
C VAL A 91 3.93 1.02 -5.27
N VAL A 92 4.67 2.09 -5.53
CA VAL A 92 4.57 2.88 -6.77
C VAL A 92 4.88 2.03 -8.00
N ILE A 93 5.96 1.23 -7.98
CA ILE A 93 6.32 0.34 -9.10
C ILE A 93 5.21 -0.68 -9.37
N PHE A 94 4.65 -1.28 -8.33
CA PHE A 94 3.50 -2.18 -8.48
C PHE A 94 2.27 -1.44 -8.98
N ALA A 95 1.95 -0.27 -8.45
CA ALA A 95 0.81 0.54 -8.89
C ALA A 95 0.89 0.86 -10.39
N LEU A 96 2.07 1.27 -10.88
CA LEU A 96 2.31 1.51 -12.31
C LEU A 96 2.15 0.22 -13.13
N THR A 97 2.67 -0.90 -12.63
CA THR A 97 2.54 -2.21 -13.27
C THR A 97 1.07 -2.61 -13.42
N PHE A 98 0.29 -2.56 -12.34
CA PHE A 98 -1.13 -2.89 -12.34
C PHE A 98 -1.97 -1.89 -13.15
N TRP A 99 -1.57 -0.62 -13.17
CA TRP A 99 -2.15 0.38 -14.06
C TRP A 99 -1.92 0.08 -15.54
N MET A 100 -0.74 -0.42 -15.92
CA MET A 100 -0.48 -0.87 -17.29
C MET A 100 -1.29 -2.14 -17.60
N LEU A 101 -1.47 -3.03 -16.64
CA LEU A 101 -2.31 -4.23 -16.80
C LEU A 101 -3.82 -3.94 -16.87
N LYS A 102 -4.26 -2.68 -16.70
CA LYS A 102 -5.69 -2.32 -16.79
C LYS A 102 -6.30 -2.67 -18.16
N TYR A 103 -5.52 -2.64 -19.24
CA TYR A 103 -6.02 -2.99 -20.57
C TYR A 103 -6.51 -4.45 -20.64
N ARG A 104 -5.90 -5.36 -19.86
CA ARG A 104 -6.36 -6.75 -19.76
C ARG A 104 -7.73 -6.89 -19.08
N LEU A 105 -8.18 -5.88 -18.34
CA LEU A 105 -9.53 -5.86 -17.74
C LEU A 105 -10.59 -5.41 -18.75
N LEU A 106 -10.22 -4.49 -19.65
CA LEU A 106 -11.10 -4.02 -20.72
C LEU A 106 -11.46 -5.15 -21.67
N ASP A 107 -10.47 -5.97 -22.07
CA ASP A 107 -10.69 -7.12 -22.96
C ASP A 107 -11.67 -8.15 -22.35
N LEU A 108 -11.57 -8.40 -21.04
CA LEU A 108 -12.50 -9.29 -20.33
C LEU A 108 -13.93 -8.73 -20.29
N THR A 109 -14.07 -7.41 -20.31
CA THR A 109 -15.37 -6.74 -20.25
C THR A 109 -16.03 -6.75 -21.62
N ILE A 110 -15.26 -6.47 -22.69
CA ILE A 110 -15.73 -6.47 -24.09
C ILE A 110 -16.13 -7.88 -24.54
N ASN A 111 -15.28 -8.89 -24.31
CA ASN A 111 -15.58 -10.29 -24.70
C ASN A 111 -16.79 -10.89 -23.96
N ARG A 112 -17.32 -10.22 -22.94
CA ARG A 112 -18.49 -10.66 -22.18
C ARG A 112 -19.80 -10.08 -22.70
N GLN A 113 -19.75 -9.06 -23.57
CA GLN A 113 -20.92 -8.43 -24.18
C GLN A 113 -21.24 -8.98 -25.57
N ASN A 114 -20.40 -9.87 -26.10
CA ASN A 114 -20.62 -10.64 -27.33
C ASN A 114 -21.01 -12.07 -26.96
#